data_AF-A0A0F7CL41-F1
#
_entry.id   AF-A0A0F7CL41-F1
#
_cell.length_a   1.000
_cell.length_b   1.000
_cell.length_c   1.000
_cell.angle_alpha   90.00
_cell.angle_beta   90.00
_cell.angle_gamma   90.00
#
_symmetry.space_group_name_H-M   'P 1'
#
loop_
_entity.id
_entity.type
_entity.pdbx_description
1 polymer ?
#
loop_
_entity_poly.entity_id
_entity_poly.type
_entity_poly.pdbx_seq_one_letter_code
_entity_poly.pdbx_strand_id
1 'polypeptide(L)' 'MKRVNEKIRIALDNIDEAINLLREIAREDRKIAAALEDIIYYLEEAGEALNTILEQSYEAEK' A
#
# COMPACT_ATOMS: atom_id res chain seq x y z
N MET A 1 -0.90 15.75 -15.08
CA MET A 1 -0.48 14.64 -14.20
C MET A 1 -0.51 14.97 -12.71
N LYS A 2 -0.07 16.15 -12.23
CA LYS A 2 -0.04 16.51 -10.78
C LYS A 2 -1.21 16.03 -9.90
N ARG A 3 -2.47 16.24 -10.30
CA ARG A 3 -3.66 15.81 -9.52
C ARG A 3 -3.85 14.28 -9.48
N VAL A 4 -3.39 13.57 -10.50
CA VAL A 4 -3.40 12.09 -10.54
C VAL A 4 -2.32 11.55 -9.61
N ASN A 5 -1.10 12.11 -9.68
CA ASN A 5 0.02 11.71 -8.83
C ASN A 5 -0.28 11.95 -7.35
N GLU A 6 -0.95 13.06 -7.02
CA GLU A 6 -1.42 13.33 -5.66
C GLU A 6 -2.42 12.28 -5.16
N LYS A 7 -3.36 11.83 -6.01
CA LYS A 7 -4.29 10.76 -5.65
C LYS A 7 -3.60 9.41 -5.47
N ILE A 8 -2.60 9.11 -6.29
CA ILE A 8 -1.79 7.88 -6.16
C ILE A 8 -1.01 7.91 -4.85
N ARG A 9 -0.41 9.05 -4.50
CA ARG A 9 0.27 9.23 -3.21
C ARG A 9 -0.67 9.02 -2.02
N ILE A 10 -1.87 9.59 -2.07
CA ILE A 10 -2.89 9.37 -1.03
C ILE A 10 -3.27 7.89 -0.96
N ALA A 11 -3.36 7.18 -2.09
CA ALA A 11 -3.65 5.75 -2.10
C ALA A 11 -2.52 4.93 -1.44
N LEU A 12 -1.26 5.27 -1.70
CA LEU A 12 -0.10 4.67 -1.03
C LEU A 12 -0.15 4.91 0.49
N ASP A 13 -0.34 6.16 0.91
CA ASP A 13 -0.44 6.52 2.34
C ASP A 13 -1.54 5.68 3.04
N ASN A 14 -2.67 5.44 2.38
CA ASN A 14 -3.76 4.61 2.92
C ASN A 14 -3.43 3.11 2.96
N ILE A 15 -2.68 2.60 1.97
CA ILE A 15 -2.23 1.19 1.94
C ILE A 15 -1.25 0.94 3.08
N ASP A 16 -0.27 1.84 3.27
CA ASP A 16 0.72 1.73 4.33
C ASP A 16 0.05 1.74 5.71
N GLU A 17 -0.91 2.65 5.92
CA GLU A 17 -1.68 2.70 7.16
C GLU A 17 -2.51 1.43 7.39
N ALA A 18 -3.15 0.89 6.35
CA ALA A 18 -3.88 -0.37 6.44
C ALA A 18 -2.95 -1.53 6.82
N ILE A 19 -1.79 -1.65 6.19
CA ILE A 19 -0.79 -2.68 6.52
C ILE A 19 -0.35 -2.56 7.98
N ASN A 20 -0.10 -1.34 8.47
CA ASN A 20 0.30 -1.11 9.86
C ASN A 20 -0.77 -1.61 10.84
N LEU A 21 -2.02 -1.23 10.64
CA LEU A 21 -3.14 -1.66 11.48
C LEU A 21 -3.34 -3.19 11.44
N LEU A 22 -3.26 -3.79 10.24
CA LEU A 22 -3.40 -5.25 10.11
C LEU A 22 -2.27 -6.00 10.80
N ARG A 23 -1.03 -5.49 10.75
CA ARG A 23 0.10 -6.05 11.48
C ARG A 23 -0.07 -5.93 12.99
N GLU A 24 -0.67 -4.85 13.49
CA GLU A 24 -1.01 -4.71 14.90
C GLU A 24 -2.05 -5.75 15.33
N ILE A 25 -3.14 -5.89 14.56
CA ILE A 25 -4.20 -6.89 14.83
C ILE A 25 -3.62 -8.32 14.81
N ALA A 26 -2.74 -8.64 13.84
CA ALA A 26 -2.09 -9.95 13.75
C ALA A 26 -1.19 -10.26 14.97
N ARG A 27 -0.63 -9.23 15.62
CA ARG A 27 0.14 -9.40 16.88
C ARG A 27 -0.78 -9.68 18.07
N GLU A 28 -1.98 -9.11 18.08
CA GLU A 28 -2.97 -9.26 19.15
C GLU A 28 -3.73 -10.59 19.10
N ASP A 29 -4.07 -11.08 17.90
CA ASP A 29 -4.81 -12.34 17.71
C ASP A 29 -4.12 -13.27 16.70
N ARG A 30 -3.50 -14.34 17.22
CA ARG A 30 -2.83 -15.35 16.39
C ARG A 30 -3.78 -16.15 15.48
N LYS A 31 -5.08 -16.22 15.78
CA LYS A 31 -6.05 -16.93 14.94
C LYS A 31 -6.35 -16.14 13.68
N ILE A 32 -6.46 -14.82 13.78
CA ILE A 32 -6.70 -13.96 12.61
C ILE A 32 -5.40 -13.67 11.85
N ALA A 33 -4.24 -13.73 12.50
CA ALA A 33 -2.93 -13.48 11.88
C ALA A 33 -2.71 -14.26 10.57
N ALA A 34 -3.05 -15.55 10.53
CA ALA A 34 -2.91 -16.37 9.33
C ALA A 34 -3.81 -15.90 8.17
N ALA A 35 -5.01 -15.39 8.47
CA ALA A 35 -5.90 -14.82 7.47
C ALA A 35 -5.45 -13.42 7.01
N LEU A 36 -4.76 -12.68 7.88
CA LEU A 36 -4.24 -11.34 7.57
C LEU A 36 -2.96 -11.39 6.75
N GLU A 37 -2.18 -12.47 6.81
CA GLU A 37 -0.93 -12.61 6.06
C GLU A 37 -1.14 -12.43 4.55
N ASP A 38 -2.11 -13.15 3.96
CA ASP A 38 -2.46 -13.03 2.54
C ASP A 38 -2.93 -11.60 2.19
N ILE A 39 -3.73 -10.98 3.07
CA ILE A 39 -4.26 -9.63 2.85
C ILE A 39 -3.13 -8.59 2.87
N ILE A 40 -2.24 -8.69 3.85
CA ILE A 40 -1.06 -7.82 3.97
C ILE A 40 -0.19 -7.97 2.73
N TYR A 41 0.05 -9.21 2.28
CA TYR A 41 0.81 -9.48 1.06
C TYR A 41 0.20 -8.78 -0.16
N TYR A 42 -1.12 -8.91 -0.39
CA TYR A 42 -1.76 -8.24 -1.54
C TYR A 42 -1.73 -6.71 -1.44
N LEU A 43 -1.77 -6.16 -0.23
CA LEU A 43 -1.63 -4.71 -0.02
C LEU A 43 -0.21 -4.24 -0.32
N GLU A 44 0.81 -5.00 0.07
CA GLU A 44 2.22 -4.71 -0.25
C GLU A 44 2.43 -4.68 -1.78
N GLU A 45 1.95 -5.71 -2.49
CA GLU A 45 2.02 -5.78 -3.96
C GLU A 45 1.28 -4.62 -4.64
N ALA A 46 0.11 -4.25 -4.12
CA ALA A 46 -0.64 -3.09 -4.62
C ALA A 46 0.12 -1.77 -4.39
N GLY A 47 0.79 -1.63 -3.24
CA GLY A 47 1.64 -0.49 -2.91
C GLY A 47 2.82 -0.38 -3.88
N GLU A 48 3.54 -1.47 -4.13
CA GLU A 48 4.66 -1.49 -5.07
C GLU A 48 4.24 -1.14 -6.51
N ALA A 49 3.10 -1.67 -6.97
CA ALA A 49 2.55 -1.36 -8.28
C ALA A 49 2.19 0.12 -8.43
N LEU A 50 1.56 0.72 -7.40
CA LEU A 50 1.22 2.14 -7.38
C LEU A 50 2.46 3.03 -7.33
N ASN A 51 3.47 2.65 -6.55
CA ASN A 51 4.74 3.37 -6.49
C ASN A 51 5.45 3.36 -7.85
N THR A 52 5.47 2.22 -8.54
CA THR A 52 6.03 2.09 -9.90
C THR A 52 5.34 3.04 -10.88
N ILE A 53 4.00 3.15 -10.84
CA ILE A 53 3.25 4.10 -11.69
C ILE A 53 3.64 5.54 -11.38
N LEU A 54 3.82 5.87 -10.09
CA LEU A 54 4.18 7.20 -9.64
C LEU A 54 5.58 7.60 -10.12
N GLU A 55 6.55 6.70 -10.00
CA GLU A 55 7.93 6.87 -10.47
C GLU A 55 7.98 7.11 -11.97
N GLN A 56 7.31 6.26 -12.76
CA GLN A 56 7.20 6.42 -14.22
C GLN A 56 6.57 7.76 -14.61
N SER A 57 5.56 8.22 -13.86
CA SER A 57 4.96 9.54 -14.11
C SER A 57 5.94 10.68 -13.85
N TYR A 58 6.83 10.58 -12.87
CA TYR A 58 7.81 11.64 -12.59
C TYR A 58 8.94 11.66 -13.61
N GLU A 59 9.34 10.50 -14.13
CA GLU A 59 10.33 10.42 -15.21
C GLU A 59 9.81 11.04 -16.51
N ALA A 60 8.52 10.87 -16.82
CA ALA A 60 7.90 11.45 -18.01
C ALA A 60 7.72 12.99 -17.95
N GLU A 61 7.86 13.61 -16.77
CA GLU A 61 7.79 15.07 -16.59
C GLU A 61 9.17 15.76 -16.62
N LYS A 62 10.27 15.00 -16.68
CA LYS A 62 11.65 15.52 -16.81
C LYS A 62 12.03 15.74 -18.25
#